data_AF-A0A3D3KP01-F1
#
_entry.id   AF-A0A3D3KP01-F1
#
_cell.length_a   1.000
_cell.length_b   1.000
_cell.length_c   1.000
_cell.angle_alpha   90.00
_cell.angle_beta   90.00
_cell.angle_gamma   90.00
#
_symmetry.space_group_name_H-M   'P 1'
#
loop_
_entity.id
_entity.type
_entity.pdbx_description
1 polymer ?
#
loop_
_entity_poly.entity_id
_entity_poly.type
_entity_poly.pdbx_seq_one_letter_code
_entity_poly.pdbx_strand_id
1 'polypeptide(L)'
;MKDTFRTYIKIIDNFPRVSVAVIGDIVADVYMYGRPFKLSREAPVIVVKYEGETIIPGSAGNTINNLSKLGAKVFPIGIVGD
;
A
#
# COMPACT_ATOMS: atom_id res chain seq x y z
N MET A 1 -7.89 -27.25 -14.17
CA MET A 1 -8.45 -26.00 -13.59
C MET A 1 -8.82 -26.15 -12.11
N LYS A 2 -9.58 -27.19 -11.70
CA LYS A 2 -9.90 -27.44 -10.28
C LYS A 2 -8.67 -27.72 -9.39
N ASP A 3 -7.64 -28.37 -9.93
CA ASP A 3 -6.45 -28.73 -9.15
C ASP A 3 -5.57 -27.51 -8.82
N THR A 4 -5.43 -26.57 -9.75
CA THR A 4 -4.66 -25.33 -9.53
C THR A 4 -5.27 -24.49 -8.41
N PHE A 5 -6.61 -24.38 -8.38
CA PHE A 5 -7.31 -23.65 -7.32
C PHE A 5 -7.05 -24.27 -5.94
N ARG A 6 -7.08 -25.61 -5.83
CA ARG A 6 -6.76 -26.31 -4.58
C ARG A 6 -5.32 -26.05 -4.13
N THR A 7 -4.37 -25.96 -5.07
CA THR A 7 -2.98 -25.63 -4.76
C THR A 7 -2.85 -24.21 -4.20
N TYR A 8 -3.54 -23.22 -4.78
CA TYR A 8 -3.49 -21.84 -4.26
C TYR A 8 -4.08 -21.71 -2.86
N ILE A 9 -5.21 -22.37 -2.57
CA ILE A 9 -5.78 -22.37 -1.23
C ILE A 9 -4.80 -22.96 -0.22
N LYS A 10 -4.16 -24.09 -0.54
CA LYS A 10 -3.12 -24.67 0.32
C LYS A 10 -1.96 -23.72 0.57
N ILE A 11 -1.56 -22.92 -0.42
CA ILE A 11 -0.49 -21.92 -0.24
C ILE A 11 -0.95 -20.83 0.73
N ILE A 12 -2.17 -20.28 0.53
CA ILE A 12 -2.72 -19.23 1.40
C ILE A 12 -2.86 -19.74 2.85
N ASP A 13 -3.37 -20.95 3.05
CA ASP A 13 -3.53 -21.57 4.37
C ASP A 13 -2.22 -21.80 5.13
N ASN A 14 -1.07 -21.68 4.46
CA ASN A 14 0.24 -21.79 5.09
C ASN A 14 0.80 -20.46 5.61
N PHE A 15 0.30 -19.30 5.16
CA PHE A 15 0.84 -18.00 5.58
C PHE A 15 0.89 -17.81 7.11
N PRO A 16 -0.12 -18.24 7.91
CA PRO A 16 -0.05 -18.13 9.37
C PRO A 16 1.14 -18.84 10.03
N ARG A 17 1.77 -19.80 9.34
CA ARG A 17 2.94 -20.55 9.83
C ARG A 17 4.27 -19.95 9.37
N VAL A 18 4.26 -18.91 8.54
CA VAL A 18 5.46 -18.34 7.94
C VAL A 18 5.85 -17.05 8.67
N SER A 19 7.14 -16.92 8.94
CA SER A 19 7.75 -15.69 9.40
C SER A 19 8.55 -15.06 8.26
N VAL A 20 8.32 -13.78 7.96
CA VAL A 20 8.93 -13.07 6.83
C VAL A 20 9.55 -11.77 7.29
N ALA A 21 10.82 -11.54 6.99
CA ALA A 21 11.42 -10.21 7.10
C ALA A 21 11.24 -9.46 5.79
N VAL A 22 10.68 -8.25 5.85
CA VAL A 22 10.56 -7.37 4.67
C VAL A 22 11.52 -6.22 4.87
N ILE A 23 12.54 -6.15 4.02
CA ILE A 23 13.59 -5.13 4.06
C ILE A 23 13.40 -4.22 2.85
N GLY A 24 13.19 -2.92 3.08
CA GLY A 24 13.09 -1.94 2.00
C GLY A 24 12.44 -0.64 2.40
N ASP A 25 12.13 0.18 1.40
CA ASP A 25 11.58 1.52 1.61
C ASP A 25 10.12 1.47 2.03
N ILE A 26 9.83 1.99 3.22
CA ILE A 26 8.46 2.12 3.73
C ILE A 26 7.98 3.51 3.35
N VAL A 27 7.00 3.57 2.45
CA VAL A 27 6.50 4.82 1.86
C VAL A 27 5.04 5.00 2.24
N ALA A 28 4.60 6.24 2.43
CA ALA A 28 3.20 6.61 2.55
C ALA A 28 2.70 7.08 1.17
N ASP A 29 1.84 6.30 0.53
CA ASP A 29 1.19 6.71 -0.71
C ASP A 29 -0.01 7.60 -0.34
N VAL A 30 0.07 8.89 -0.67
CA VAL A 30 -0.96 9.88 -0.35
C VAL A 30 -1.83 10.15 -1.58
N TYR A 31 -3.10 9.80 -1.48
CA TYR A 31 -4.12 10.11 -2.49
C TYR A 31 -4.88 11.36 -2.08
N MET A 32 -4.62 12.48 -2.76
CA MET A 32 -5.35 13.73 -2.54
C MET A 32 -6.58 13.79 -3.43
N TYR A 33 -7.73 14.05 -2.84
CA TYR A 33 -8.99 14.28 -3.54
C TYR A 33 -9.31 15.76 -3.55
N GLY A 34 -9.79 16.22 -4.71
CA GLY A 34 -10.26 17.57 -4.85
C GLY A 34 -10.97 17.76 -6.17
N ARG A 35 -11.68 18.87 -6.27
CA ARG A 35 -12.41 19.25 -7.48
C ARG A 35 -11.75 20.44 -8.17
N PRO A 36 -11.75 20.50 -9.52
CA PRO A 36 -11.32 21.70 -10.24
C PRO A 36 -12.11 22.92 -9.77
N PHE A 37 -11.40 24.01 -9.48
CA PHE A 37 -12.03 25.24 -8.99
C PHE A 37 -11.92 26.40 -9.98
N LYS A 38 -10.72 26.70 -10.45
CA LYS A 38 -10.46 27.76 -11.44
C LYS A 38 -9.11 27.58 -12.13
N LEU A 39 -8.89 28.32 -13.21
CA LEU A 39 -7.56 28.46 -13.80
C LEU A 39 -6.71 29.41 -12.96
N SER A 40 -5.42 29.09 -12.80
CA SER A 40 -4.46 29.98 -12.12
C SER A 40 -4.21 31.25 -12.93
N ARG A 41 -3.95 32.36 -12.24
CA ARG A 41 -3.55 33.64 -12.86
C ARG A 41 -2.03 33.76 -13.04
N GLU A 42 -1.26 32.91 -12.36
CA GLU A 42 0.23 32.91 -12.37
C GLU A 42 0.81 32.02 -13.48
N ALA A 43 0.10 30.95 -13.82
CA ALA A 43 0.54 29.96 -14.79
C ALA A 43 -0.67 29.22 -15.38
N PRO A 44 -0.55 28.60 -16.57
CA PRO A 44 -1.65 27.87 -17.22
C PRO A 44 -1.90 26.49 -16.57
N VAL A 45 -2.26 26.48 -15.28
CA VAL A 45 -2.55 25.28 -14.48
C VAL A 45 -3.88 25.40 -13.75
N ILE A 46 -4.52 24.26 -13.47
CA ILE A 46 -5.79 24.21 -12.74
C ILE A 46 -5.53 24.30 -11.24
N VAL A 47 -6.24 25.20 -10.57
CA VAL A 47 -6.33 25.23 -9.11
C VAL A 47 -7.38 24.21 -8.69
N VAL A 48 -6.96 23.23 -7.88
CA VAL A 48 -7.83 22.21 -7.30
C VAL A 48 -8.23 22.64 -5.88
N LYS A 49 -9.52 22.60 -5.56
CA LYS A 49 -10.01 22.77 -4.20
C LYS A 49 -9.93 21.41 -3.50
N TYR A 50 -9.09 21.34 -2.46
CA TYR A 50 -8.93 20.15 -1.63
C TYR A 50 -10.24 19.73 -0.98
N GLU A 51 -10.53 18.43 -0.99
CA GLU A 51 -11.72 17.83 -0.38
C GLU A 51 -11.37 16.71 0.62
N GLY A 52 -10.16 16.17 0.58
CA GLY A 52 -9.71 15.17 1.53
C GLY A 52 -8.50 14.41 1.01
N GLU A 53 -8.01 13.47 1.81
CA GLU A 53 -6.94 12.58 1.41
C GLU A 53 -7.10 11.20 2.05
N THR A 54 -6.53 10.19 1.40
CA THR A 54 -6.34 8.85 1.96
C THR A 54 -4.84 8.55 1.92
N ILE A 55 -4.30 8.10 3.05
CA ILE A 55 -2.93 7.63 3.15
C ILE A 55 -2.95 6.11 3.25
N ILE A 56 -2.23 5.43 2.35
CA ILE A 56 -2.06 3.98 2.39
C ILE A 56 -0.57 3.61 2.39
N PRO A 57 -0.18 2.44 2.92
CA PRO A 57 1.20 2.02 2.87
C PRO A 57 1.60 1.66 1.43
N GLY A 58 2.65 2.30 0.93
CA GLY A 58 3.28 2.05 -0.36
C GLY A 58 4.58 1.26 -0.24
N SER A 59 5.16 0.90 -1.38
CA SER A 59 6.44 0.19 -1.48
C SER A 59 6.54 -1.03 -0.53
N ALA A 60 7.57 -1.14 0.32
CA ALA A 60 7.71 -2.23 1.29
C ALA A 60 6.53 -2.28 2.28
N GLY A 61 5.94 -1.12 2.60
CA GLY A 61 4.75 -1.01 3.44
C GLY A 61 3.55 -1.77 2.87
N ASN A 62 3.31 -1.71 1.57
CA ASN A 62 2.23 -2.47 0.93
C ASN A 62 2.47 -3.98 1.05
N THR A 63 3.71 -4.43 0.83
CA THR A 63 4.11 -5.84 1.00
C THR A 63 3.90 -6.31 2.43
N ILE A 64 4.33 -5.51 3.42
CA ILE A 64 4.11 -5.80 4.85
C ILE A 64 2.61 -5.94 5.14
N ASN A 65 1.80 -4.98 4.68
CA ASN A 65 0.35 -4.98 4.88
C ASN A 65 -0.32 -6.21 4.27
N ASN A 66 0.05 -6.59 3.04
CA ASN A 66 -0.53 -7.76 2.37
C ASN A 66 -0.14 -9.07 3.06
N LEU A 67 1.13 -9.26 3.41
CA LEU A 67 1.61 -10.45 4.12
C LEU A 67 0.95 -10.59 5.50
N SER A 68 0.82 -9.47 6.23
CA SER A 68 0.15 -9.43 7.53
C SER A 68 -1.34 -9.77 7.41
N LYS A 69 -2.04 -9.27 6.38
CA LYS A 69 -3.45 -9.62 6.11
C LYS A 69 -3.66 -11.09 5.74
N LEU A 70 -2.65 -11.74 5.16
CA LEU A 70 -2.66 -13.19 4.91
C LEU A 70 -2.34 -14.01 6.18
N GLY A 71 -2.02 -13.35 7.30
CA GLY A 71 -1.78 -13.98 8.60
C GLY A 71 -0.31 -14.30 8.91
N ALA A 72 0.62 -13.98 8.00
CA ALA A 72 2.04 -14.21 8.26
C ALA A 72 2.58 -13.32 9.38
N LYS A 73 3.58 -13.82 10.10
CA LYS A 73 4.34 -13.01 11.05
C LYS A 73 5.39 -12.19 10.28
N VAL A 74 5.16 -10.89 10.16
CA VAL A 74 6.03 -10.01 9.37
C VAL A 74 6.94 -9.18 10.27
N PHE A 75 8.23 -9.13 9.94
CA PHE A 75 9.24 -8.28 10.56
C PHE A 75 9.62 -7.16 9.59
N PRO A 76 9.04 -5.96 9.74
CA PRO A 76 9.35 -4.82 8.88
C PRO A 76 10.72 -4.25 9.26
N ILE A 77 11.58 -4.04 8.27
CA ILE A 77 12.92 -3.46 8.44
C ILE A 77 13.07 -2.36 7.38
N GLY A 78 13.25 -1.13 7.82
CA GLY A 78 13.41 0.02 6.95
C GLY A 78 13.76 1.25 7.76
N ILE A 79 14.06 2.34 7.06
CA ILE A 79 14.31 3.64 7.67
C ILE A 79 13.03 4.47 7.48
N VAL A 80 12.60 5.15 8.53
CA VAL A 80 11.51 6.12 8.50
C VAL A 80 12.04 7.46 9.00
N GLY A 81 11.39 8.56 8.59
CA GLY A 81 11.68 9.88 9.14
C GLY A 81 11.20 10.02 10.58
N ASP A 82 11.57 11.13 11.22
CA ASP A 82 11.08 11.55 12.54
C ASP A 82 9.60 11.99 12.50
#